data_AF-A0AAP8T435-F1
#
_entry.id   AF-A0AAP8T435-F1
#
_cell.length_a   1.000
_cell.length_b   1.000
_cell.length_c   1.000
_cell.angle_alpha   90.00
_cell.angle_beta   90.00
_cell.angle_gamma   90.00
#
_symmetry.space_group_name_H-M   'P 1'
#
loop_
_entity.id
_entity.type
_entity.pdbx_description
1 polymer ?
#
loop_
_entity_poly.entity_id
_entity_poly.type
_entity_poly.pdbx_seq_one_letter_code
_entity_poly.pdbx_strand_id
1 'polypeptide(L)'
;MNSKATGTADYSNLPINKGVPAPVVVKPQGDVNNPVEFSGTGLAGWWVWIMKVPIDGYSFASTQVGPDGIWSVKEKLLAAEYEAFAVQTDNRERSDWSPFFKFKVE
;
A
#
# COMPACT_ATOMS: atom_id res chain seq x y z
N MET A 1 49.18 -12.31 -15.44
CA MET A 1 48.53 -11.32 -16.30
C MET A 1 47.04 -11.44 -16.05
N ASN A 2 46.42 -10.50 -15.32
CA ASN A 2 44.98 -10.53 -15.07
C ASN A 2 44.34 -9.47 -15.97
N SER A 3 43.68 -9.89 -17.05
CA SER A 3 42.87 -9.02 -17.88
C SER A 3 41.66 -8.54 -17.06
N LYS A 4 41.59 -7.24 -16.83
CA LYS A 4 40.44 -6.56 -16.25
C LYS A 4 39.33 -6.60 -17.31
N ALA A 5 38.20 -7.26 -17.03
CA ALA A 5 37.05 -7.24 -17.92
C ALA A 5 36.51 -5.80 -18.00
N THR A 6 36.75 -5.14 -19.13
CA THR A 6 36.15 -3.86 -19.48
C THR A 6 34.81 -4.12 -20.19
N GLY A 7 33.80 -4.51 -19.42
CA GLY A 7 32.41 -4.43 -19.88
C GLY A 7 31.83 -3.12 -19.37
N THR A 8 31.63 -2.13 -20.24
CA THR A 8 30.72 -1.02 -19.94
C THR A 8 29.31 -1.59 -19.94
N ALA A 9 28.67 -1.66 -18.78
CA ALA A 9 27.27 -2.05 -18.71
C ALA A 9 26.44 -1.02 -19.51
N ASP A 10 25.63 -1.52 -20.44
CA ASP A 10 24.66 -0.69 -21.16
C ASP A 10 23.48 -0.40 -20.23
N TYR A 11 23.39 0.86 -19.81
CA TYR A 11 22.34 1.34 -18.92
C TYR A 11 21.14 1.93 -19.68
N SER A 12 21.12 1.89 -21.02
CA SER A 12 20.06 2.51 -21.83
C SER A 12 18.69 1.84 -21.65
N ASN A 13 18.65 0.68 -20.98
CA ASN A 13 17.44 -0.09 -20.72
C ASN A 13 17.36 -0.56 -19.26
N LEU A 14 17.89 0.24 -18.33
CA LEU A 14 17.62 0.01 -16.91
C LEU A 14 16.11 0.09 -16.65
N PRO A 15 15.56 -0.77 -15.79
CA PRO A 15 14.20 -0.59 -15.30
C PRO A 15 14.09 0.82 -14.70
N ILE A 16 13.31 1.69 -15.34
CA ILE A 16 12.93 2.96 -14.74
C ILE A 16 12.07 2.60 -13.53
N ASN A 17 12.40 3.16 -12.37
CA ASN A 17 11.56 3.05 -11.19
C ASN A 17 10.27 3.82 -11.49
N LYS A 18 9.26 3.11 -11.99
CA LYS A 18 7.98 3.67 -12.37
C LYS A 18 7.34 4.20 -11.09
N GLY A 19 7.25 5.52 -10.95
CA GLY A 19 6.65 6.19 -9.79
C GLY A 19 5.14 5.93 -9.75
N VAL A 20 4.76 4.72 -9.37
CA VAL A 20 3.36 4.31 -9.25
C VAL A 20 2.77 5.08 -8.07
N PRO A 21 1.72 5.90 -8.27
CA PRO A 21 1.16 6.72 -7.22
C PRO A 21 0.64 5.85 -6.08
N ALA A 22 0.79 6.31 -4.83
CA ALA A 22 0.19 5.66 -3.67
C ALA A 22 -1.36 5.66 -3.76
N PRO A 23 -2.04 4.68 -3.15
CA PRO A 23 -3.48 4.78 -2.95
C PRO A 23 -3.78 5.89 -1.94
N VAL A 24 -4.92 6.56 -2.09
CA VAL A 24 -5.40 7.53 -1.11
C VAL A 24 -6.28 6.80 -0.10
N VAL A 25 -6.05 7.04 1.19
CA VAL A 25 -6.88 6.53 2.28
C VAL A 25 -7.73 7.68 2.83
N VAL A 26 -9.04 7.50 2.85
CA VAL A 26 -10.01 8.48 3.37
C VAL A 26 -10.52 8.08 4.75
N LYS A 27 -10.67 6.77 5.00
CA LYS A 27 -11.09 6.19 6.29
C LYS A 27 -10.15 5.07 6.71
N PRO A 28 -10.03 4.80 8.03
CA PRO A 28 -10.70 5.46 9.16
C PRO A 28 -10.12 6.83 9.54
N GLN A 29 -10.85 7.60 10.35
CA GLN A 29 -10.39 8.85 10.98
C GLN A 29 -10.86 8.89 12.43
N GLY A 30 -9.94 9.12 13.38
CA GLY A 30 -10.28 9.24 14.80
C GLY A 30 -10.81 7.94 15.41
N ASP A 31 -11.83 8.07 16.28
CA ASP A 31 -12.48 6.95 16.96
C ASP A 31 -13.48 6.26 16.02
N VAL A 32 -13.41 4.93 15.92
CA VAL A 32 -14.22 4.13 14.99
C VAL A 32 -14.78 2.88 15.65
N ASN A 33 -15.95 2.46 15.18
CA ASN A 33 -16.61 1.24 15.62
C ASN A 33 -16.04 0.01 14.90
N ASN A 34 -16.15 -1.15 15.56
CA ASN A 34 -15.83 -2.45 14.99
C ASN A 34 -17.05 -3.04 14.25
N PRO A 35 -16.96 -3.52 12.99
CA PRO A 35 -15.78 -3.58 12.12
C PRO A 35 -15.35 -2.23 11.55
N VAL A 36 -14.04 -2.04 11.46
CA VAL A 36 -13.42 -0.83 10.92
C VAL A 36 -13.57 -0.83 9.41
N GLU A 37 -14.12 0.26 8.87
CA GLU A 37 -14.15 0.50 7.43
C GLU A 37 -12.89 1.24 6.99
N PHE A 38 -12.14 0.62 6.09
CA PHE A 38 -11.08 1.26 5.32
C PHE A 38 -11.63 1.59 3.94
N SER A 39 -11.44 2.83 3.48
CA SER A 39 -11.90 3.22 2.15
C SER A 39 -11.04 4.32 1.57
N GLY A 40 -11.03 4.42 0.24
CA GLY A 40 -10.36 5.49 -0.47
C GLY A 40 -10.33 5.29 -1.97
N THR A 41 -9.28 5.79 -2.63
CA THR A 41 -9.09 5.66 -4.08
C THR A 41 -7.75 5.02 -4.44
N GLY A 42 -7.67 4.45 -5.64
CA GLY A 42 -6.47 3.80 -6.15
C GLY A 42 -6.54 3.59 -7.66
N LEU A 43 -5.56 2.88 -8.21
CA LEU A 43 -5.53 2.50 -9.62
C LEU A 43 -6.53 1.34 -9.84
N ALA A 44 -7.46 1.50 -10.77
CA ALA A 44 -8.49 0.50 -11.06
C ALA A 44 -7.89 -0.88 -11.33
N GLY A 45 -8.44 -1.92 -10.70
CA GLY A 45 -7.98 -3.31 -10.81
C GLY A 45 -6.78 -3.68 -9.93
N TRP A 46 -6.10 -2.71 -9.31
CA TRP A 46 -4.97 -2.98 -8.40
C TRP A 46 -5.47 -3.47 -7.05
N TRP A 47 -4.61 -4.20 -6.32
CA TRP A 47 -4.88 -4.59 -4.94
C TRP A 47 -4.33 -3.55 -3.98
N VAL A 48 -5.17 -3.03 -3.09
CA VAL A 48 -4.76 -2.19 -1.95
C VAL A 48 -4.57 -3.07 -0.73
N TRP A 49 -3.46 -2.85 -0.04
CA TRP A 49 -3.08 -3.52 1.21
C TRP A 49 -2.97 -2.48 2.31
N ILE A 50 -3.70 -2.66 3.41
CA ILE A 50 -3.60 -1.79 4.59
C ILE A 50 -2.62 -2.41 5.57
N MET A 51 -1.44 -1.81 5.70
CA MET A 51 -0.33 -2.31 6.50
C MET A 51 -0.37 -1.72 7.90
N LYS A 52 -0.06 -2.57 8.90
CA LYS A 52 0.10 -2.16 10.29
C LYS A 52 1.46 -1.50 10.52
N VAL A 53 1.50 -0.58 11.50
CA VAL A 53 2.73 -0.09 12.13
C VAL A 53 2.79 -0.58 13.59
N PRO A 54 3.92 -1.11 14.08
CA PRO A 54 5.14 -1.43 13.33
C PRO A 54 4.90 -2.53 12.28
N ILE A 55 5.67 -2.50 11.18
CA ILE A 55 5.55 -3.46 10.09
C ILE A 55 6.03 -4.82 10.58
N ASP A 56 5.13 -5.79 10.61
CA ASP A 56 5.38 -7.19 10.98
C ASP A 56 5.19 -8.16 9.81
N GLY A 57 4.99 -7.62 8.60
CA GLY A 57 4.69 -8.40 7.38
C GLY A 57 3.21 -8.72 7.21
N TYR A 58 2.35 -8.36 8.16
CA TYR A 58 0.90 -8.55 8.06
C TYR A 58 0.18 -7.25 7.70
N SER A 59 -0.81 -7.37 6.81
CA SER A 59 -1.81 -6.33 6.56
C SER A 59 -3.02 -6.54 7.46
N PHE A 60 -3.68 -5.47 7.89
CA PHE A 60 -5.01 -5.57 8.48
C PHE A 60 -6.01 -6.13 7.47
N ALA A 61 -6.03 -5.53 6.28
CA ALA A 61 -7.01 -5.83 5.25
C ALA A 61 -6.40 -5.69 3.86
N SER A 62 -7.05 -6.32 2.89
CA SER A 62 -6.77 -6.08 1.46
C SER A 62 -8.05 -6.11 0.65
N THR A 63 -8.06 -5.37 -0.45
CA THR A 63 -9.20 -5.35 -1.39
C THR A 63 -8.74 -4.90 -2.76
N GLN A 64 -9.52 -5.22 -3.79
CA GLN A 64 -9.28 -4.76 -5.14
C GLN A 64 -9.97 -3.40 -5.36
N VAL A 65 -9.29 -2.50 -6.07
CA VAL A 65 -9.86 -1.23 -6.51
C VAL A 65 -10.85 -1.48 -7.63
N GLY A 66 -12.07 -0.95 -7.48
CA GLY A 66 -13.12 -1.02 -8.49
C GLY A 66 -12.71 -0.34 -9.80
N PRO A 67 -13.45 -0.60 -10.89
CA PRO A 67 -13.21 0.05 -12.18
C PRO A 67 -13.41 1.58 -12.15
N ASP A 68 -14.11 2.08 -11.13
CA ASP A 68 -14.33 3.50 -10.83
C ASP A 68 -13.18 4.14 -10.03
N GLY A 69 -12.15 3.37 -9.67
CA GLY A 69 -11.01 3.84 -8.88
C GLY A 69 -11.29 3.92 -7.38
N ILE A 70 -12.43 3.41 -6.91
CA ILE A 70 -12.83 3.42 -5.49
C ILE A 70 -12.59 2.05 -4.88
N TRP A 71 -12.20 2.03 -3.61
CA TRP A 71 -12.09 0.81 -2.83
C TRP A 71 -12.69 0.99 -1.43
N SER A 72 -13.25 -0.10 -0.88
CA SER A 72 -13.69 -0.20 0.50
C SER A 72 -13.54 -1.63 0.99
N VAL A 73 -13.18 -1.80 2.26
CA VAL A 73 -13.08 -3.09 2.94
C VAL A 73 -13.37 -2.90 4.43
N LYS A 74 -14.02 -3.89 5.03
CA LYS A 74 -14.28 -3.92 6.47
C LYS A 74 -13.48 -5.02 7.12
N GLU A 75 -12.82 -4.69 8.23
CA GLU A 75 -11.99 -5.64 8.97
C GLU A 75 -12.34 -5.59 10.46
N LYS A 76 -12.27 -6.74 11.14
CA LYS A 76 -12.48 -6.80 12.58
C LYS A 76 -11.16 -6.59 13.30
N LEU A 77 -11.08 -5.53 14.09
CA LEU A 77 -9.89 -5.22 14.89
C LEU A 77 -10.23 -5.28 16.38
N LEU A 78 -9.21 -5.46 17.22
CA LEU A 78 -9.35 -5.40 18.67
C LEU A 78 -9.46 -3.93 19.10
N ALA A 79 -10.09 -3.67 20.25
CA ALA A 79 -10.11 -2.32 20.81
C ALA A 79 -8.68 -1.89 21.18
N ALA A 80 -8.15 -0.91 20.45
CA ALA A 80 -6.79 -0.40 20.56
C ALA A 80 -6.60 0.87 19.73
N GLU A 81 -5.50 1.58 19.95
CA GLU A 81 -5.00 2.58 19.02
C GLU A 81 -4.13 1.91 17.95
N TYR A 82 -4.33 2.30 16.70
CA TYR A 82 -3.60 1.78 15.55
C TYR A 82 -2.96 2.91 14.75
N GLU A 83 -1.80 2.60 14.18
CA GLU A 83 -1.17 3.37 13.11
C GLU A 83 -0.98 2.47 11.90
N ALA A 84 -1.25 3.02 10.72
CA ALA A 84 -1.32 2.26 9.48
C ALA A 84 -0.91 3.10 8.27
N PHE A 85 -0.65 2.44 7.17
CA PHE A 85 -0.53 3.04 5.83
C PHE A 85 -1.04 2.06 4.78
N ALA A 86 -1.28 2.54 3.57
CA ALA A 86 -1.71 1.72 2.46
C ALA A 86 -0.65 1.66 1.35
N VAL A 87 -0.67 0.57 0.60
CA VAL A 87 0.10 0.42 -0.63
C VAL A 87 -0.73 -0.33 -1.66
N GLN A 88 -0.52 -0.06 -2.95
CA GLN A 88 -1.17 -0.82 -4.02
C GLN A 88 -0.19 -1.60 -4.88
N THR A 89 -0.62 -2.77 -5.34
CA THR A 89 0.19 -3.69 -6.14
C THR A 89 -0.61 -4.26 -7.30
N ASP A 90 0.05 -4.41 -8.44
CA ASP A 90 -0.43 -5.21 -9.57
C ASP A 90 0.78 -5.74 -10.36
N ASN A 91 0.68 -6.95 -10.89
CA ASN A 91 1.70 -7.56 -11.76
C ASN A 91 3.16 -7.37 -11.28
N ARG A 92 3.40 -7.58 -9.97
CA ARG A 92 4.70 -7.40 -9.29
C ARG A 92 5.22 -5.94 -9.23
N GLU A 93 4.47 -4.97 -9.71
CA GLU A 93 4.67 -3.54 -9.43
C GLU A 93 4.07 -3.19 -8.05
N ARG A 94 4.65 -2.18 -7.41
CA ARG A 94 4.22 -1.66 -6.11
C ARG A 94 4.27 -0.13 -6.15
N SER A 95 3.28 0.53 -5.55
CA SER A 95 3.28 1.97 -5.36
C SER A 95 4.17 2.43 -4.22
N ASP A 96 4.37 3.74 -4.14
CA ASP A 96 4.74 4.40 -2.89
C ASP A 96 3.72 4.12 -1.79
N TRP A 97 4.09 4.40 -0.54
CA TRP A 97 3.18 4.29 0.60
C TRP A 97 2.26 5.50 0.63
N SER A 98 1.00 5.29 1.04
CA SER A 98 0.18 6.41 1.46
C SER A 98 0.81 7.10 2.67
N PRO A 99 0.40 8.34 3.00
CA PRO A 99 0.66 8.90 4.31
C PRO A 99 0.20 7.93 5.41
N PHE A 100 0.92 7.95 6.53
CA PHE A 100 0.49 7.24 7.73
C PHE A 100 -0.79 7.88 8.29
N PHE A 101 -1.67 7.05 8.82
CA PHE A 101 -2.89 7.48 9.48
C PHE A 101 -3.07 6.73 10.79
N LYS A 102 -3.76 7.39 11.73
CA LYS A 102 -4.03 6.87 13.07
C LYS A 102 -5.52 6.82 13.33
N PHE A 103 -5.95 5.80 14.04
CA PHE A 103 -7.34 5.61 14.44
C PHE A 103 -7.41 4.79 15.72
N LYS A 104 -8.50 4.93 16.46
CA LYS A 104 -8.76 4.16 17.68
C LYS A 104 -10.02 3.34 17.49
N VAL A 105 -9.96 2.07 17.86
CA VAL A 105 -11.11 1.17 17.87
C VAL A 105 -11.63 1.09 19.30
N GLU A 106 -12.93 1.34 19.48
CA GLU A 106 -13.62 1.23 20.78
C GLU A 106 -14.38 -0.09 20.95
#